data_AF-A0A350WZW3-F1
#
_entry.id   AF-A0A350WZW3-F1
#
_cell.length_a   1.000
_cell.length_b   1.000
_cell.length_c   1.000
_cell.angle_alpha   90.00
_cell.angle_beta   90.00
_cell.angle_gamma   90.00
#
_symmetry.space_group_name_H-M   'P 1'
#
loop_
_entity.id
_entity.type
_entity.pdbx_description
1 polymer ?
#
loop_
_entity_poly.entity_id
_entity_poly.type
_entity_poly.pdbx_seq_one_letter_code
_entity_poly.pdbx_strand_id
1 'polypeptide(L)'
;MKRLLNQNITFLGMDTAYEDSSVVVFGAPFDGTTSYRPGTRFAAKQMRVESDGIETYSPRLDLDLEDYNICDIGDVELSNGNTVKILSEIEQVVERTLWDGKKPFMIGGEHLVTLPAVKAILKYHPDMVILHFDAHTDLRETYNNEALSHATVIRRVWDLVGDNRIYQFGIRSGMKEEFDFALKDKHTTMEPFTINSIGDVLNTLGGKKVYV
;
A
#
# COMPACT_ATOMS: atom_id res chain seq x y z
N MET A 1 -9.43 8.11 36.43
CA MET A 1 -8.17 8.78 36.01
C MET A 1 -7.63 8.34 34.65
N LYS A 2 -7.85 7.10 34.16
CA LYS A 2 -7.48 6.67 32.79
C LYS A 2 -8.17 7.40 31.62
N ARG A 3 -9.07 8.35 31.90
CA ARG A 3 -9.93 9.07 30.93
C ARG A 3 -9.52 10.55 30.75
N LEU A 4 -8.33 10.93 31.23
CA LEU A 4 -7.79 12.31 31.23
C LEU A 4 -6.42 12.40 30.52
N LEU A 5 -6.01 11.35 29.80
CA LEU A 5 -4.73 11.29 29.10
C LEU A 5 -4.99 11.11 27.61
N ASN A 6 -4.26 11.87 26.80
CA ASN A 6 -4.21 11.74 25.35
C ASN A 6 -3.81 10.29 25.04
N GLN A 7 -4.77 9.46 24.64
CA GLN A 7 -4.42 8.20 24.02
C GLN A 7 -3.67 8.52 22.73
N ASN A 8 -2.75 7.64 22.31
CA ASN A 8 -2.22 7.75 20.96
C ASN A 8 -3.42 7.85 20.00
N ILE A 9 -3.43 8.88 19.15
CA ILE A 9 -4.52 9.05 18.19
C ILE A 9 -4.47 7.85 17.26
N THR A 10 -5.50 7.01 17.30
CA THR A 10 -5.72 5.89 16.38
C THR A 10 -6.76 6.28 15.34
N PHE A 11 -6.88 5.50 14.28
CA PHE A 11 -8.06 5.55 13.43
C PHE A 11 -9.32 5.18 14.23
N LEU A 12 -10.44 5.84 13.93
CA LEU A 12 -11.76 5.55 14.50
C LEU A 12 -12.11 4.05 14.34
N GLY A 13 -12.49 3.41 15.44
CA GLY A 13 -12.87 1.99 15.48
C GLY A 13 -11.70 0.99 15.35
N MET A 14 -10.45 1.45 15.47
CA MET A 14 -9.24 0.61 15.32
C MET A 14 -8.37 0.58 16.58
N ASP A 15 -8.98 0.63 17.76
CA ASP A 15 -8.33 0.67 19.08
C ASP A 15 -8.22 -0.70 19.76
N THR A 16 -8.51 -1.78 19.03
CA THR A 16 -8.38 -3.15 19.57
C THR A 16 -6.91 -3.45 19.86
N ALA A 17 -6.66 -4.19 20.95
CA ALA A 17 -5.32 -4.64 21.31
C ALA A 17 -4.68 -5.44 20.16
N TYR A 18 -3.36 -5.31 20.00
CA TYR A 18 -2.62 -5.97 18.92
C TYR A 18 -2.81 -7.48 18.95
N GLU A 19 -2.79 -8.09 20.14
CA GLU A 19 -2.91 -9.54 20.35
C GLU A 19 -4.24 -10.09 19.83
N ASP A 20 -5.32 -9.35 20.05
CA ASP A 20 -6.69 -9.74 19.73
C ASP A 20 -7.10 -9.41 18.28
N SER A 21 -6.26 -8.67 17.55
CA SER A 21 -6.55 -8.16 16.21
C SER A 21 -6.04 -9.07 15.09
N SER A 22 -6.81 -9.14 14.01
CA SER A 22 -6.44 -9.89 12.79
C SER A 22 -5.85 -9.01 11.68
N VAL A 23 -6.14 -7.71 11.74
CA VAL A 23 -5.63 -6.68 10.84
C VAL A 23 -4.87 -5.65 11.68
N VAL A 24 -3.70 -5.25 11.18
CA VAL A 24 -2.83 -4.26 11.81
C VAL A 24 -2.65 -3.10 10.86
N VAL A 25 -3.19 -1.95 11.23
CA VAL A 25 -3.06 -0.68 10.52
C VAL A 25 -1.84 0.07 11.04
N PHE A 26 -1.04 0.61 10.13
CA PHE A 26 0.09 1.45 10.48
C PHE A 26 0.39 2.47 9.38
N GLY A 27 1.00 3.59 9.74
CA GLY A 27 1.43 4.60 8.77
C GLY A 27 2.89 4.44 8.37
N ALA A 28 3.22 4.70 7.11
CA ALA A 28 4.60 4.78 6.61
C ALA A 28 4.88 6.21 6.09
N PRO A 29 5.18 7.17 6.99
CA PRO A 29 5.21 8.61 6.69
C PRO A 29 6.47 9.03 5.92
N PHE A 30 6.60 8.57 4.68
CA PHE A 30 7.75 8.82 3.83
C PHE A 30 7.34 9.44 2.50
N ASP A 31 8.00 10.53 2.09
CA ASP A 31 7.84 11.16 0.77
C ASP A 31 9.19 11.68 0.22
N GLY A 32 10.28 11.00 0.58
CA GLY A 32 11.64 11.45 0.31
C GLY A 32 12.07 11.41 -1.16
N THR A 33 11.35 10.71 -2.03
CA THR A 33 11.65 10.63 -3.48
C THR A 33 10.62 11.38 -4.34
N THR A 34 9.66 12.04 -3.70
CA THR A 34 8.60 12.80 -4.35
C THR A 34 9.20 13.93 -5.20
N SER A 35 8.80 14.01 -6.46
CA SER A 35 9.47 14.90 -7.43
C SER A 35 8.86 16.29 -7.55
N TYR A 36 7.55 16.44 -7.29
CA TYR A 36 6.83 17.68 -7.55
C TYR A 36 6.31 18.37 -6.28
N ARG A 37 5.46 17.69 -5.49
CA ARG A 37 4.82 18.27 -4.30
C ARG A 37 5.00 17.36 -3.09
N PRO A 38 5.96 17.64 -2.18
CA PRO A 38 6.06 16.91 -0.92
C PRO A 38 4.83 17.18 -0.04
N GLY A 39 4.57 16.29 0.91
CA GLY A 39 3.48 16.44 1.89
C GLY A 39 2.76 15.13 2.21
N THR A 40 2.92 14.09 1.41
CA THR A 40 2.25 12.81 1.66
C THR A 40 2.75 12.12 2.92
N ARG A 41 3.95 12.47 3.44
CA ARG A 41 4.41 12.01 4.77
C ARG A 41 3.45 12.34 5.92
N PHE A 42 2.55 13.31 5.74
CA PHE A 42 1.57 13.71 6.75
C PHE A 42 0.22 12.97 6.63
N ALA A 43 0.04 12.11 5.62
CA ALA A 43 -1.25 11.48 5.30
C ALA A 43 -1.83 10.68 6.46
N ALA A 44 -1.11 9.67 6.97
CA ALA A 44 -1.60 8.81 8.04
C ALA A 44 -2.01 9.63 9.28
N LYS A 45 -1.16 10.57 9.71
CA LYS A 45 -1.45 11.46 10.84
C LYS A 45 -2.72 12.29 10.63
N GLN A 46 -2.87 12.92 9.45
CA GLN A 46 -4.05 13.72 9.17
C GLN A 46 -5.31 12.85 9.10
N MET A 47 -5.24 11.71 8.41
CA MET A 47 -6.38 10.81 8.27
C MET A 47 -6.87 10.27 9.62
N ARG A 48 -5.96 9.96 10.57
CA ARG A 48 -6.36 9.56 11.93
C ARG A 48 -7.19 10.63 12.62
N VAL A 49 -6.72 11.88 12.60
CA VAL A 49 -7.43 13.02 13.21
C VAL A 49 -8.80 13.24 12.55
N GLU A 50 -8.87 13.16 11.22
CA GLU A 50 -10.12 13.36 10.49
C GLU A 50 -11.09 12.16 10.60
N SER A 51 -10.58 10.97 10.94
CA SER A 51 -11.42 9.77 11.04
C SER A 51 -12.46 9.84 12.15
N ASP A 52 -12.23 10.63 13.20
CA ASP A 52 -13.23 10.90 14.25
C ASP A 52 -14.45 11.69 13.75
N GLY A 53 -14.36 12.31 12.56
CA GLY A 53 -15.42 13.10 11.96
C GLY A 53 -16.43 12.32 11.11
N ILE A 54 -16.33 10.99 11.07
CA ILE A 54 -17.20 10.11 10.29
C ILE A 54 -17.79 8.99 11.16
N GLU A 55 -18.73 8.23 10.60
CA GLU A 55 -19.35 7.07 11.26
C GLU A 55 -18.59 5.77 10.95
N THR A 56 -18.61 4.81 11.86
CA THR A 56 -18.02 3.47 11.68
C THR A 56 -18.82 2.58 10.74
N TYR A 57 -20.14 2.81 10.66
CA TYR A 57 -21.06 2.04 9.82
C TYR A 57 -21.06 2.50 8.36
N SER A 58 -20.89 1.55 7.43
CA SER A 58 -20.99 1.78 5.99
C SER A 58 -22.33 1.27 5.44
N PRO A 59 -23.31 2.15 5.12
CA PRO A 59 -24.61 1.72 4.59
C PRO A 59 -24.54 1.10 3.20
N ARG A 60 -23.43 1.29 2.48
CA ARG A 60 -23.20 0.66 1.17
C ARG A 60 -22.79 -0.80 1.29
N LEU A 61 -22.05 -1.15 2.34
CA LEU A 61 -21.56 -2.49 2.58
C LEU A 61 -22.42 -3.27 3.58
N ASP A 62 -23.27 -2.57 4.35
CA ASP A 62 -24.01 -3.12 5.50
C ASP A 62 -23.06 -3.78 6.51
N LEU A 63 -21.96 -3.07 6.82
CA LEU A 63 -20.91 -3.51 7.74
C LEU A 63 -20.51 -2.35 8.67
N ASP A 64 -20.17 -2.68 9.91
CA ASP A 64 -19.66 -1.74 10.91
C ASP A 64 -18.21 -2.08 11.28
N LEU A 65 -17.34 -1.07 11.41
CA LEU A 65 -15.97 -1.28 11.89
C LEU A 65 -15.93 -1.85 13.31
N GLU A 66 -16.93 -1.53 14.14
CA GLU A 66 -17.02 -2.00 15.54
C GLU A 66 -17.17 -3.52 15.66
N ASP A 67 -17.58 -4.21 14.58
CA ASP A 67 -17.73 -5.67 14.54
C ASP A 67 -16.39 -6.41 14.29
N TYR A 68 -15.28 -5.68 14.10
CA TYR A 68 -13.99 -6.25 13.72
C TYR A 68 -12.86 -5.88 14.69
N ASN A 69 -12.01 -6.86 14.99
CA ASN A 69 -10.79 -6.63 15.77
C ASN A 69 -9.66 -6.11 14.86
N ILE A 70 -9.52 -4.78 14.80
CA ILE A 70 -8.51 -4.06 14.03
C ILE A 70 -7.66 -3.23 15.01
N CYS A 71 -6.34 -3.32 14.87
CA CYS A 71 -5.39 -2.58 15.69
C CYS A 71 -4.66 -1.54 14.85
N ASP A 72 -4.67 -0.28 15.26
CA ASP A 72 -3.77 0.75 14.78
C ASP A 72 -2.54 0.88 15.69
N ILE A 73 -1.36 0.54 15.16
CA ILE A 73 -0.10 0.61 15.92
C ILE A 73 0.66 1.93 15.75
N GLY A 74 0.04 2.92 15.11
CA GLY A 74 0.66 4.23 14.86
C GLY A 74 1.52 4.26 13.60
N ASP A 75 2.54 5.10 13.59
CA ASP A 75 3.45 5.28 12.44
C ASP A 75 4.74 4.50 12.66
N VAL A 76 5.32 3.98 11.57
CA VAL A 76 6.70 3.46 11.61
C VAL A 76 7.64 4.62 11.95
N GLU A 77 8.51 4.41 12.94
CA GLU A 77 9.59 5.34 13.24
C GLU A 77 10.68 5.21 12.17
N LEU A 78 10.78 6.23 11.31
CA LEU A 78 11.68 6.21 10.15
C LEU A 78 12.96 6.99 10.42
N SER A 79 14.07 6.43 9.94
CA SER A 79 15.34 7.13 9.86
C SER A 79 15.27 8.35 8.92
N ASN A 80 16.20 9.29 9.08
CA ASN A 80 16.29 10.47 8.24
C ASN A 80 17.26 10.29 7.08
N GLY A 81 16.87 10.76 5.90
CA GLY A 81 17.78 11.01 4.76
C GLY A 81 18.38 9.79 4.06
N ASN A 82 18.03 8.56 4.46
CA ASN A 82 18.50 7.34 3.81
C ASN A 82 17.31 6.48 3.36
N THR A 83 16.94 6.61 2.09
CA THR A 83 15.81 5.87 1.49
C THR A 83 15.94 4.36 1.68
N VAL A 84 17.11 3.77 1.44
CA VAL A 84 17.30 2.31 1.57
C VAL A 84 17.04 1.84 3.01
N LYS A 85 17.55 2.58 4.00
CA LYS A 85 17.32 2.27 5.41
C LYS A 85 15.84 2.41 5.78
N ILE A 86 15.19 3.50 5.34
CA ILE A 86 13.76 3.74 5.54
C ILE A 86 12.92 2.59 4.98
N LEU A 87 13.19 2.15 3.75
CA LEU A 87 12.47 1.02 3.16
C LEU A 87 12.67 -0.27 3.96
N SER A 88 13.88 -0.50 4.51
CA SER A 88 14.14 -1.67 5.35
C SER A 88 13.40 -1.63 6.70
N GLU A 89 13.15 -0.43 7.25
CA GLU A 89 12.39 -0.24 8.49
C GLU A 89 10.91 -0.54 8.25
N ILE A 90 10.37 -0.12 7.10
CA ILE A 90 9.01 -0.47 6.66
C ILE A 90 8.89 -1.98 6.42
N GLU A 91 9.87 -2.60 5.73
CA GLU A 91 9.90 -4.05 5.49
C GLU A 91 9.79 -4.82 6.81
N GLN A 92 10.54 -4.43 7.85
CA GLN A 92 10.53 -5.09 9.16
C GLN A 92 9.17 -5.05 9.87
N VAL A 93 8.44 -3.94 9.79
CA VAL A 93 7.10 -3.83 10.39
C VAL A 93 6.11 -4.76 9.69
N VAL A 94 6.16 -4.83 8.36
CA VAL A 94 5.33 -5.74 7.55
C VAL A 94 5.67 -7.20 7.87
N GLU A 95 6.96 -7.54 7.89
CA GLU A 95 7.42 -8.89 8.22
C GLU A 95 6.99 -9.32 9.61
N ARG A 96 7.09 -8.43 10.60
CA ARG A 96 6.68 -8.74 11.97
C ARG A 96 5.18 -9.00 12.06
N THR A 97 4.40 -8.16 11.39
CA THR A 97 2.93 -8.31 11.32
C THR A 97 2.54 -9.66 10.72
N LEU A 98 3.19 -10.05 9.61
CA LEU A 98 2.96 -11.33 8.95
C LEU A 98 3.44 -12.52 9.80
N TRP A 99 4.58 -12.39 10.47
CA TRP A 99 5.13 -13.41 11.37
C TRP A 99 4.15 -13.73 12.51
N ASP A 100 3.49 -12.70 13.05
CA ASP A 100 2.47 -12.84 14.09
C ASP A 100 1.11 -13.34 13.55
N GLY A 101 1.04 -13.70 12.26
CA GLY A 101 -0.17 -14.26 11.61
C GLY A 101 -1.24 -13.23 11.28
N LYS A 102 -0.88 -11.94 11.23
CA LYS A 102 -1.81 -10.81 11.05
C LYS A 102 -1.68 -10.21 9.64
N LYS A 103 -2.71 -9.49 9.20
CA LYS A 103 -2.72 -8.79 7.90
C LYS A 103 -2.23 -7.35 8.05
N PRO A 104 -1.14 -6.95 7.37
CA PRO A 104 -0.69 -5.56 7.37
C PRO A 104 -1.60 -4.69 6.48
N PHE A 105 -2.01 -3.54 7.00
CA PHE A 105 -2.70 -2.48 6.26
C PHE A 105 -1.90 -1.18 6.43
N MET A 106 -1.12 -0.85 5.41
CA MET A 106 -0.25 0.32 5.43
C MET A 106 -0.95 1.56 4.87
N ILE A 107 -0.91 2.67 5.62
CA ILE A 107 -1.25 4.00 5.13
C ILE A 107 0.06 4.72 4.79
N GLY A 108 0.37 4.79 3.50
CA GLY A 108 1.67 5.29 3.04
C GLY A 108 1.86 6.80 3.16
N GLY A 109 3.00 7.25 2.64
CA GLY A 109 3.20 8.60 2.14
C GLY A 109 3.22 8.59 0.62
N GLU A 110 4.40 8.50 0.02
CA GLU A 110 4.58 8.30 -1.42
C GLU A 110 4.55 6.82 -1.81
N HIS A 111 4.38 6.55 -3.10
CA HIS A 111 4.15 5.19 -3.60
C HIS A 111 5.32 4.20 -3.38
N LEU A 112 6.55 4.69 -3.23
CA LEU A 112 7.74 3.84 -3.07
C LEU A 112 7.67 2.94 -1.83
N VAL A 113 6.91 3.32 -0.80
CA VAL A 113 6.72 2.51 0.42
C VAL A 113 6.07 1.15 0.13
N THR A 114 5.41 0.99 -1.01
CA THR A 114 4.85 -0.28 -1.48
C THR A 114 5.92 -1.35 -1.73
N LEU A 115 7.11 -0.97 -2.23
CA LEU A 115 8.19 -1.92 -2.56
C LEU A 115 8.60 -2.81 -1.36
N PRO A 116 8.96 -2.26 -0.19
CA PRO A 116 9.31 -3.10 0.97
C PRO A 116 8.12 -3.92 1.49
N ALA A 117 6.89 -3.41 1.40
CA ALA A 117 5.70 -4.16 1.79
C ALA A 117 5.49 -5.40 0.90
N VAL A 118 5.53 -5.23 -0.42
CA VAL A 118 5.44 -6.35 -1.37
C VAL A 118 6.57 -7.35 -1.15
N LYS A 119 7.81 -6.88 -0.97
CA LYS A 119 8.97 -7.73 -0.73
C LYS A 119 8.81 -8.59 0.53
N ALA A 120 8.29 -8.03 1.62
CA ALA A 120 7.99 -8.77 2.84
C ALA A 120 6.87 -9.80 2.62
N ILE A 121 5.77 -9.41 1.98
CA ILE A 121 4.60 -10.29 1.77
C ILE A 121 4.94 -11.48 0.86
N LEU A 122 5.78 -11.29 -0.16
CA LEU A 122 6.22 -12.37 -1.05
C LEU A 122 6.92 -13.52 -0.33
N LYS A 123 7.53 -13.28 0.85
CA LYS A 123 8.15 -14.33 1.67
C LYS A 123 7.11 -15.30 2.26
N TYR A 124 5.88 -14.83 2.46
CA TYR A 124 4.76 -15.62 3.02
C TYR A 124 3.77 -16.06 1.95
N HIS A 125 3.63 -15.28 0.87
CA HIS A 125 2.71 -15.50 -0.22
C HIS A 125 3.43 -15.36 -1.58
N PRO A 126 4.30 -16.33 -1.94
CA PRO A 126 5.10 -16.24 -3.17
C PRO A 126 4.24 -16.21 -4.44
N ASP A 127 3.01 -16.70 -4.37
CA ASP A 127 2.05 -16.74 -5.49
C ASP A 127 1.03 -15.57 -5.52
N MET A 128 1.25 -14.53 -4.72
CA MET A 128 0.44 -13.32 -4.68
C MET A 128 0.44 -12.51 -5.99
N VAL A 129 -0.73 -12.01 -6.38
CA VAL A 129 -0.86 -11.01 -7.45
C VAL A 129 -1.07 -9.61 -6.90
N ILE A 130 -0.80 -8.60 -7.72
CA ILE A 130 -0.94 -7.18 -7.40
C ILE A 130 -2.10 -6.62 -8.21
N LEU A 131 -3.07 -6.00 -7.55
CA LEU A 131 -4.06 -5.12 -8.16
C LEU A 131 -3.64 -3.67 -7.87
N HIS A 132 -3.24 -2.96 -8.91
CA HIS A 132 -2.69 -1.61 -8.82
C HIS A 132 -3.69 -0.59 -9.39
N PHE A 133 -4.10 0.38 -8.58
CA PHE A 133 -4.99 1.46 -8.99
C PHE A 133 -4.24 2.78 -8.97
N ASP A 134 -3.96 3.35 -10.14
CA ASP A 134 -3.23 4.62 -10.22
C ASP A 134 -3.59 5.38 -11.51
N ALA A 135 -3.27 6.67 -11.53
CA ALA A 135 -3.25 7.45 -12.74
C ALA A 135 -1.98 7.20 -13.57
N HIS A 136 -0.87 6.83 -12.93
CA HIS A 136 0.46 6.66 -13.50
C HIS A 136 0.84 5.18 -13.62
N THR A 137 1.68 4.87 -14.58
CA THR A 137 2.20 3.51 -14.79
C THR A 137 3.18 3.06 -13.71
N ASP A 138 3.96 3.98 -13.16
CA ASP A 138 5.07 3.72 -12.22
C ASP A 138 6.06 2.63 -12.69
N LEU A 139 6.22 2.51 -14.02
CA LEU A 139 6.95 1.44 -14.71
C LEU A 139 8.29 1.89 -15.32
N ARG A 140 8.68 3.15 -15.17
CA ARG A 140 9.98 3.62 -15.65
C ARG A 140 11.12 2.96 -14.88
N GLU A 141 12.25 2.82 -15.56
CA GLU A 141 13.45 2.24 -14.95
C GLU A 141 14.06 3.19 -13.91
N THR A 142 14.18 4.46 -14.23
CA THR A 142 14.72 5.47 -13.31
C THR A 142 13.89 6.75 -13.39
N TYR A 143 13.94 7.54 -12.33
CA TYR A 143 13.36 8.87 -12.31
C TYR A 143 14.29 9.82 -11.57
N ASN A 144 14.59 10.97 -12.18
CA ASN A 144 15.61 11.90 -11.69
C ASN A 144 16.96 11.23 -11.37
N ASN A 145 17.34 10.25 -12.20
CA ASN A 145 18.55 9.41 -12.07
C ASN A 145 18.54 8.39 -10.91
N GLU A 146 17.41 8.21 -10.23
CA GLU A 146 17.26 7.25 -9.14
C GLU A 146 16.38 6.07 -9.54
N ALA A 147 16.81 4.85 -9.20
CA ALA A 147 16.06 3.62 -9.45
C ALA A 147 14.96 3.37 -8.40
N LEU A 148 15.13 3.95 -7.20
CA LEU A 148 14.17 3.89 -6.11
C LEU A 148 13.40 5.21 -6.04
N SER A 149 12.21 5.23 -6.64
CA SER A 149 11.33 6.39 -6.65
C SER A 149 9.87 5.95 -6.61
N HIS A 150 8.98 6.82 -6.15
CA HIS A 150 7.53 6.62 -6.28
C HIS A 150 7.14 6.26 -7.72
N ALA A 151 7.74 6.92 -8.71
CA ALA A 151 7.44 6.70 -10.12
C ALA A 151 8.07 5.44 -10.73
N THR A 152 8.86 4.67 -9.98
CA THR A 152 9.52 3.43 -10.46
C THR A 152 9.03 2.19 -9.71
N VAL A 153 8.09 2.34 -8.76
CA VAL A 153 7.77 1.30 -7.79
C VAL A 153 7.21 0.04 -8.43
N ILE A 154 6.35 0.17 -9.45
CA ILE A 154 5.76 -0.98 -10.14
C ILE A 154 6.79 -1.69 -11.02
N ARG A 155 7.77 -0.98 -11.59
CA ARG A 155 8.93 -1.61 -12.24
C ARG A 155 9.72 -2.47 -11.24
N ARG A 156 10.01 -1.94 -10.04
CA ARG A 156 10.73 -2.69 -9.00
C ARG A 156 9.95 -3.87 -8.45
N VAL A 157 8.62 -3.73 -8.35
CA VAL A 157 7.74 -4.84 -7.99
C VAL A 157 7.75 -5.91 -9.09
N TRP A 158 7.69 -5.52 -10.36
CA TRP A 158 7.80 -6.45 -11.49
C TRP A 158 9.11 -7.24 -11.48
N ASP A 159 10.25 -6.61 -11.13
CA ASP A 159 11.53 -7.32 -10.98
C ASP A 159 11.45 -8.46 -9.94
N LEU A 160 10.54 -8.39 -8.96
CA LEU A 160 10.33 -9.41 -7.93
C LEU A 160 9.33 -10.50 -8.34
N VAL A 161 8.27 -10.14 -9.08
CA VAL A 161 7.14 -11.05 -9.34
C VAL A 161 7.06 -11.56 -10.78
N GLY A 162 7.67 -10.87 -11.73
CA GLY A 162 7.61 -11.17 -13.15
C GLY A 162 6.23 -10.97 -13.80
N ASP A 163 6.09 -11.53 -15.00
CA ASP A 163 4.91 -11.35 -15.86
C ASP A 163 3.66 -12.04 -15.30
N ASN A 164 2.48 -11.57 -15.71
CA ASN A 164 1.17 -12.12 -15.32
C ASN A 164 0.85 -12.04 -13.83
N ARG A 165 1.51 -11.12 -13.10
CA ARG A 165 1.32 -10.92 -11.66
C ARG A 165 0.81 -9.53 -11.28
N ILE A 166 0.85 -8.56 -12.19
CA ILE A 166 0.46 -7.18 -11.94
C ILE A 166 -0.69 -6.81 -12.87
N TYR A 167 -1.78 -6.32 -12.29
CA TYR A 167 -2.98 -5.86 -12.97
C TYR A 167 -3.20 -4.40 -12.61
N GLN A 168 -3.10 -3.50 -13.59
CA GLN A 168 -3.14 -2.05 -13.41
C GLN A 168 -4.43 -1.47 -13.96
N PHE A 169 -5.06 -0.55 -13.22
CA PHE A 169 -6.34 0.04 -13.61
C PHE A 169 -6.33 1.57 -13.44
N GLY A 170 -7.05 2.27 -14.31
CA GLY A 170 -7.19 3.73 -14.27
C GLY A 170 -6.03 4.51 -14.88
N ILE A 171 -5.05 3.81 -15.47
CA ILE A 171 -3.81 4.39 -15.99
C ILE A 171 -4.11 5.37 -17.12
N ARG A 172 -3.57 6.58 -17.02
CA ARG A 172 -3.80 7.67 -17.99
C ARG A 172 -2.60 8.61 -18.15
N SER A 173 -1.47 8.26 -17.56
CA SER A 173 -0.23 9.03 -17.57
C SER A 173 0.97 8.08 -17.52
N GLY A 174 1.99 8.34 -18.33
CA GLY A 174 3.18 7.50 -18.45
C GLY A 174 3.94 7.80 -19.75
N MET A 175 5.21 7.42 -19.80
CA MET A 175 6.00 7.49 -21.03
C MET A 175 5.55 6.40 -22.01
N LYS A 176 5.79 6.58 -23.31
CA LYS A 176 5.43 5.58 -24.33
C LYS A 176 6.09 4.23 -24.03
N GLU A 177 7.33 4.25 -23.58
CA GLU A 177 8.10 3.05 -23.22
C GLU A 177 7.47 2.29 -22.05
N GLU A 178 6.82 3.00 -21.11
CA GLU A 178 6.11 2.38 -19.98
C GLU A 178 4.83 1.66 -20.47
N PHE A 179 4.09 2.27 -21.40
CA PHE A 179 2.94 1.65 -22.05
C PHE A 179 3.32 0.48 -22.96
N ASP A 180 4.41 0.61 -23.72
CA ASP A 180 4.93 -0.48 -24.56
C ASP A 180 5.34 -1.67 -23.67
N PHE A 181 6.06 -1.43 -22.57
CA PHE A 181 6.43 -2.46 -21.61
C PHE A 181 5.20 -3.21 -21.06
N ALA A 182 4.14 -2.49 -20.71
CA ALA A 182 2.93 -3.09 -20.18
C ALA A 182 2.11 -3.83 -21.25
N LEU A 183 1.75 -3.15 -22.33
CA LEU A 183 0.72 -3.60 -23.28
C LEU A 183 1.27 -4.35 -24.48
N LYS A 184 2.43 -3.92 -25.02
CA LYS A 184 3.05 -4.54 -26.19
C LYS A 184 3.88 -5.74 -25.81
N ASP A 185 4.72 -5.59 -24.79
CA ASP A 185 5.60 -6.64 -24.29
C ASP A 185 4.89 -7.57 -23.29
N LYS A 186 3.70 -7.16 -22.81
CA LYS A 186 2.77 -7.94 -21.97
C LYS A 186 3.33 -8.30 -20.59
N HIS A 187 4.22 -7.45 -20.06
CA HIS A 187 4.77 -7.65 -18.73
C HIS A 187 3.76 -7.39 -17.60
N THR A 188 2.70 -6.61 -17.87
CA THR A 188 1.58 -6.39 -16.94
C THR A 188 0.24 -6.46 -17.69
N THR A 189 -0.85 -6.77 -16.98
CA THR A 189 -2.19 -6.49 -17.52
C THR A 189 -2.55 -5.06 -17.16
N MET A 190 -2.95 -4.25 -18.14
CA MET A 190 -3.25 -2.83 -17.90
C MET A 190 -4.56 -2.43 -18.58
N GLU A 191 -5.43 -1.77 -17.81
CA GLU A 191 -6.65 -1.12 -18.26
C GLU A 191 -6.49 0.40 -18.15
N PRO A 192 -6.26 1.10 -19.28
CA PRO A 192 -6.21 2.56 -19.28
C PRO A 192 -7.56 3.21 -19.01
N PHE A 193 -7.57 4.34 -18.31
CA PHE A 193 -8.71 5.24 -18.02
C PHE A 193 -9.87 4.69 -17.18
N THR A 194 -10.08 3.38 -17.12
CA THR A 194 -11.23 2.75 -16.45
C THR A 194 -10.81 1.65 -15.47
N ILE A 195 -11.78 1.14 -14.71
CA ILE A 195 -11.62 0.01 -13.77
C ILE A 195 -12.67 -1.09 -14.05
N ASN A 196 -13.23 -1.10 -15.25
CA ASN A 196 -14.41 -1.88 -15.60
C ASN A 196 -14.12 -3.38 -15.63
N SER A 197 -12.88 -3.79 -15.97
CA SER A 197 -12.51 -5.20 -16.06
C SER A 197 -12.14 -5.82 -14.70
N ILE A 198 -12.21 -5.06 -13.60
CA ILE A 198 -11.84 -5.56 -12.26
C ILE A 198 -12.61 -6.84 -11.90
N GLY A 199 -13.92 -6.89 -12.20
CA GLY A 199 -14.76 -8.07 -11.91
C GLY A 199 -14.30 -9.31 -12.68
N ASP A 200 -13.98 -9.14 -13.97
CA ASP A 200 -13.47 -10.21 -14.81
C ASP A 200 -12.09 -10.69 -14.33
N VAL A 201 -11.19 -9.76 -14.00
CA VAL A 201 -9.88 -10.07 -13.42
C VAL A 201 -10.05 -10.88 -12.13
N LEU A 202 -10.88 -10.43 -11.19
CA LEU A 202 -11.14 -11.15 -9.93
C LEU A 202 -11.65 -12.57 -10.17
N ASN A 203 -12.54 -12.77 -11.16
CA ASN A 203 -13.02 -14.10 -11.53
C ASN A 203 -11.88 -15.01 -12.05
N THR A 204 -10.90 -14.45 -12.78
CA THR A 204 -9.74 -15.23 -13.27
C THR A 204 -8.74 -15.59 -12.18
N LEU A 205 -8.69 -14.85 -11.07
CA LEU A 205 -7.67 -15.05 -10.03
C LEU A 205 -7.91 -16.30 -9.18
N GLY A 206 -9.10 -16.89 -9.19
CA GLY A 206 -9.36 -18.24 -8.68
C GLY A 206 -8.90 -18.49 -7.23
N GLY A 207 -8.95 -17.48 -6.37
CA GLY A 207 -8.55 -17.57 -4.95
C GLY A 207 -7.08 -17.29 -4.65
N LYS A 208 -6.29 -16.83 -5.64
CA LYS A 208 -4.93 -16.30 -5.39
C LYS A 208 -4.94 -15.21 -4.32
N LYS A 209 -3.85 -15.13 -3.55
CA LYS A 209 -3.63 -14.02 -2.62
C LYS A 209 -3.42 -12.74 -3.42
N VAL A 210 -3.95 -11.64 -2.91
CA VAL A 210 -3.95 -10.35 -3.59
C VAL A 210 -3.32 -9.30 -2.66
N TYR A 211 -2.36 -8.55 -3.20
CA TYR A 211 -1.98 -7.24 -2.70
C TYR A 211 -2.73 -6.19 -3.49
N VAL A 212 -3.36 -5.25 -2.79
CA VAL A 212 -4.02 -4.08 -3.37
C VAL A 212 -3.22 -2.87 -2.95
#